data_AF-A0A941CCQ7-F1
#
_entry.id   AF-A0A941CCQ7-F1
#
_cell.length_a   1.000
_cell.length_b   1.000
_cell.length_c   1.000
_cell.angle_alpha   90.00
_cell.angle_beta   90.00
_cell.angle_gamma   90.00
#
_symmetry.space_group_name_H-M   'P 1'
#
loop_
_entity.id
_entity.type
_entity.pdbx_description
1 polymer ?
#
loop_
_entity_poly.entity_id
_entity_poly.type
_entity_poly.pdbx_seq_one_letter_code
_entity_poly.pdbx_strand_id
1 'polypeptide(L)'
;MKKSLTSLFLFIEPQLYIGVIGMLMILFTGCGGKNQDVPTMEKGTLDLSDWDFGTNPEVSIEGKGLFYWKQWPLNESNNFTPALLQSADTISWPGAIWSQKIDEGQGYGTFRFFIQRKKLQKSLMLNISRCLAAAQVWINGKKILDHGQISKTADLEKIDGRPLRFELPNEPNLDVMLLVSNHKHRLGGGFALRTKIQEATHFINDNKAIPLIEGVVTFLILLFGGYQILHFFSFPKYSYFLYFGLFCLLGVSRQLFVGEGLIYYFFPEISFESVQKMRYIGYYGGLSSVFMYHALLFPGYVSLKFVRLLVLIPILGVLYVIVTPVFYSTYSALFFQVFGLFVILLGFYQMIMAVRDKKPYAKGMLISMGITCAMLANDLLNAMLIIQTQYIITYGFLFYVCFQIILNNRIQLQTEKQLVKLSTDIENMTERISKKEEEISELRNETFQQLKSKEKLVENLKKVASHDESISIQNLIADLKSELLEDSQLTLIKNDIETLNYEFTRRIKEIHPNLTDTDLEICTYLRMSLGRKEIARLRFTSIEAVKKSRSRLRKRMNLSTDVNLEEYIKSI
;
A
#
# COMPACT_ATOMS: atom_id res chain seq x y z
N MET A 1 23.44 7.94 6.45
CA MET A 1 22.07 8.45 6.13
C MET A 1 20.96 7.41 6.31
N LYS A 2 21.03 6.18 5.76
CA LYS A 2 19.95 5.16 5.86
C LYS A 2 19.54 4.73 7.29
N LYS A 3 20.45 4.80 8.27
CA LYS A 3 20.17 4.41 9.69
C LYS A 3 19.54 5.51 10.55
N SER A 4 19.73 6.80 10.23
CA SER A 4 19.27 7.88 11.12
C SER A 4 17.80 8.27 10.89
N LEU A 5 17.26 8.04 9.68
CA LEU A 5 15.83 8.19 9.42
C LEU A 5 15.02 7.10 10.12
N THR A 6 15.45 5.84 10.03
CA THR A 6 14.75 4.70 10.66
C THR A 6 14.69 4.79 12.19
N SER A 7 15.72 5.36 12.84
CA SER A 7 15.73 5.57 14.29
C SER A 7 14.85 6.73 14.75
N LEU A 8 14.71 7.79 13.95
CA LEU A 8 13.82 8.92 14.26
C LEU A 8 12.35 8.48 14.25
N PHE A 9 11.99 7.54 13.37
CA PHE A 9 10.61 7.04 13.23
C PHE A 9 10.16 6.07 14.34
N LEU A 10 11.07 5.31 14.96
CA LEU A 10 10.75 4.44 16.11
C LEU A 10 10.33 5.23 17.37
N PHE A 11 10.76 6.49 17.49
CA PHE A 11 10.43 7.35 18.64
C PHE A 11 9.06 8.03 18.52
N ILE A 12 8.55 8.21 17.29
CA ILE A 12 7.25 8.85 17.00
C ILE A 12 6.07 7.88 17.25
N GLU A 13 6.35 6.57 17.37
CA GLU A 13 5.34 5.50 17.32
C GLU A 13 4.24 5.55 18.40
N PRO A 14 4.52 5.65 19.72
CA PRO A 14 3.46 5.61 20.74
C PRO A 14 2.65 6.93 20.76
N GLN A 15 3.31 8.04 20.44
CA GLN A 15 2.70 9.37 20.44
C GLN A 15 1.72 9.55 19.28
N LEU A 16 1.98 8.92 18.14
CA LEU A 16 1.05 8.92 17.00
C LEU A 16 -0.22 8.11 17.32
N TYR A 17 -0.12 6.95 18.00
CA TYR A 17 -1.29 6.19 18.44
C TYR A 17 -2.16 6.98 19.43
N ILE A 18 -1.54 7.65 20.41
CA ILE A 18 -2.25 8.47 21.39
C ILE A 18 -2.86 9.71 20.73
N GLY A 19 -2.13 10.36 19.81
CA GLY A 19 -2.62 11.54 19.08
C GLY A 19 -3.80 11.21 18.16
N VAL A 20 -3.77 10.05 17.50
CA VAL A 20 -4.85 9.58 16.63
C VAL A 20 -6.06 9.10 17.41
N ILE A 21 -5.88 8.40 18.52
CA ILE A 21 -6.98 8.01 19.43
C ILE A 21 -7.60 9.27 20.08
N GLY A 22 -6.77 10.26 20.44
CA GLY A 22 -7.23 11.57 20.92
C GLY A 22 -8.05 12.31 19.87
N MET A 23 -7.60 12.33 18.61
CA MET A 23 -8.32 12.95 17.49
C MET A 23 -9.65 12.23 17.19
N LEU A 24 -9.68 10.90 17.26
CA LEU A 24 -10.91 10.12 17.11
C LEU A 24 -11.89 10.38 18.27
N MET A 25 -11.43 10.48 19.51
CA MET A 25 -12.28 10.84 20.65
C MET A 25 -12.86 12.26 20.52
N ILE A 26 -12.10 13.21 19.98
CA ILE A 26 -12.58 14.58 19.72
C ILE A 26 -13.62 14.62 18.58
N LEU A 27 -13.51 13.74 17.58
CA LEU A 27 -14.51 13.63 16.50
C LEU A 27 -15.84 13.02 16.98
N PHE A 28 -15.81 12.17 18.01
CA PHE A 28 -17.03 11.57 18.59
C PHE A 28 -17.70 12.42 19.68
N THR A 29 -17.06 13.47 20.19
CA THR A 29 -17.65 14.40 21.18
C THR A 29 -18.36 15.60 20.55
N GLY A 30 -18.43 15.67 19.22
CA GLY A 30 -19.12 16.71 18.46
C GLY A 30 -20.64 16.60 18.51
N CYS A 31 -21.23 17.30 19.50
CA CYS A 31 -22.58 17.88 19.47
C CYS A 31 -23.79 16.94 19.60
N GLY A 32 -24.06 16.52 20.83
CA GLY A 32 -25.43 16.43 21.33
C GLY A 32 -25.97 17.84 21.63
N GLY A 33 -26.37 18.57 20.59
CA GLY A 33 -27.13 19.82 20.75
C GLY A 33 -28.56 19.50 21.20
N LYS A 34 -29.06 20.23 22.20
CA LYS A 34 -30.44 20.07 22.70
C LYS A 34 -31.43 20.13 21.53
N ASN A 35 -32.37 19.17 21.50
CA ASN A 35 -33.55 19.20 20.63
C ASN A 35 -34.38 20.45 20.93
N GLN A 36 -34.08 21.54 20.23
CA GLN A 36 -35.04 22.61 20.02
C GLN A 36 -35.88 22.20 18.80
N ASP A 37 -37.19 22.35 18.87
CA ASP A 37 -38.07 22.02 17.74
C ASP A 37 -37.64 22.84 16.53
N VAL A 38 -37.07 22.16 15.54
CA VAL A 38 -36.60 22.79 14.30
C VAL A 38 -37.83 23.19 13.51
N PRO A 39 -38.00 24.47 13.12
CA PRO A 39 -39.16 24.90 12.36
C PRO A 39 -39.19 24.18 11.00
N THR A 40 -40.37 23.70 10.62
CA THR A 40 -40.58 22.98 9.35
C THR A 40 -41.53 23.74 8.44
N MET A 41 -41.38 23.52 7.15
CA MET A 41 -42.24 24.12 6.13
C MET A 41 -43.62 23.48 6.13
N GLU A 42 -44.62 24.31 6.40
CA GLU A 42 -46.03 23.98 6.27
C GLU A 42 -46.65 24.74 5.10
N LYS A 43 -47.30 24.01 4.18
CA LYS A 43 -47.93 24.58 2.97
C LYS A 43 -46.99 25.50 2.15
N GLY A 44 -45.69 25.18 2.14
CA GLY A 44 -44.68 25.95 1.44
C GLY A 44 -44.13 27.17 2.19
N THR A 45 -44.52 27.40 3.44
CA THR A 45 -44.03 28.51 4.25
C THR A 45 -43.17 28.02 5.41
N LEU A 46 -41.98 28.58 5.55
CA LEU A 46 -41.06 28.39 6.67
C LEU A 46 -41.16 29.61 7.59
N ASP A 47 -41.72 29.44 8.78
CA ASP A 47 -41.78 30.50 9.80
C ASP A 47 -40.53 30.43 10.71
N LEU A 48 -39.73 31.49 10.65
CA LEU A 48 -38.51 31.69 11.43
C LEU A 48 -38.67 32.87 12.41
N SER A 49 -39.90 33.33 12.68
CA SER A 49 -40.16 34.48 13.53
C SER A 49 -39.66 34.30 14.98
N ASP A 50 -39.63 33.07 15.46
CA ASP A 50 -39.16 32.70 16.80
C ASP A 50 -37.77 32.05 16.79
N TRP A 51 -37.14 31.93 15.62
CA TRP A 51 -35.80 31.40 15.50
C TRP A 51 -34.75 32.49 15.76
N ASP A 52 -33.95 32.31 16.81
CA ASP A 52 -32.85 33.21 17.14
C ASP A 52 -31.52 32.72 16.57
N PHE A 53 -31.06 33.38 15.50
CA PHE A 53 -29.77 33.14 14.85
C PHE A 53 -28.55 33.55 15.71
N GLY A 54 -28.74 34.19 16.86
CA GLY A 54 -27.70 34.45 17.85
C GLY A 54 -27.35 33.21 18.67
N THR A 55 -28.36 32.45 19.08
CA THR A 55 -28.21 31.22 19.88
C THR A 55 -28.07 29.97 19.01
N ASN A 56 -28.82 29.91 17.90
CA ASN A 56 -28.75 28.82 16.93
C ASN A 56 -28.41 29.38 15.54
N PRO A 57 -27.12 29.40 15.16
CA PRO A 57 -26.66 30.16 14.01
C PRO A 57 -27.04 29.54 12.66
N GLU A 58 -27.65 28.35 12.65
CA GLU A 58 -28.12 27.68 11.44
C GLU A 58 -29.47 26.98 11.65
N VAL A 59 -30.28 26.93 10.59
CA VAL A 59 -31.54 26.19 10.53
C VAL A 59 -31.61 25.42 9.21
N SER A 60 -32.05 24.16 9.25
CA SER A 60 -32.25 23.36 8.03
C SER A 60 -33.65 23.59 7.46
N ILE A 61 -33.75 23.67 6.15
CA ILE A 61 -35.04 23.72 5.44
C ILE A 61 -35.59 22.30 5.36
N GLU A 62 -36.59 22.01 6.17
CA GLU A 62 -37.29 20.71 6.22
C GLU A 62 -38.79 20.92 6.00
N GLY A 63 -39.53 19.89 5.55
CA GLY A 63 -40.99 19.95 5.35
C GLY A 63 -41.42 19.97 3.89
N LYS A 64 -42.64 20.45 3.59
CA LYS A 64 -43.23 20.37 2.24
C LYS A 64 -43.22 21.74 1.56
N GLY A 65 -42.35 21.89 0.56
CA GLY A 65 -42.27 23.06 -0.32
C GLY A 65 -43.20 22.94 -1.53
N LEU A 66 -43.41 24.04 -2.24
CA LEU A 66 -44.19 24.07 -3.48
C LEU A 66 -43.30 23.74 -4.68
N PHE A 67 -43.82 22.95 -5.61
CA PHE A 67 -43.12 22.53 -6.80
C PHE A 67 -44.02 22.58 -8.03
N TYR A 68 -43.49 23.11 -9.13
CA TYR A 68 -44.20 23.29 -10.39
C TYR A 68 -43.41 22.63 -11.52
N TRP A 69 -43.88 21.48 -11.98
CA TRP A 69 -43.22 20.69 -13.02
C TRP A 69 -43.45 21.27 -14.41
N LYS A 70 -42.39 21.43 -15.21
CA LYS A 70 -42.43 21.99 -16.57
C LYS A 70 -43.10 23.38 -16.66
N GLN A 71 -43.14 24.12 -15.56
CA GLN A 71 -43.65 25.49 -15.52
C GLN A 71 -42.50 26.48 -15.40
N TRP A 72 -42.54 27.51 -16.24
CA TRP A 72 -41.48 28.48 -16.43
C TRP A 72 -42.01 29.89 -16.12
N PRO A 73 -41.67 30.48 -14.97
CA PRO A 73 -42.26 31.74 -14.49
C PRO A 73 -41.64 32.98 -15.16
N LEU A 74 -41.00 32.84 -16.32
CA LEU A 74 -40.46 33.96 -17.09
C LEU A 74 -41.25 34.12 -18.38
N ASN A 75 -41.67 35.34 -18.68
CA ASN A 75 -42.31 35.67 -19.96
C ASN A 75 -41.28 35.74 -21.10
N GLU A 76 -41.74 36.05 -22.33
CA GLU A 76 -40.87 36.13 -23.52
C GLU A 76 -39.78 37.22 -23.40
N SER A 77 -40.00 38.25 -22.60
CA SER A 77 -39.01 39.29 -22.28
C SER A 77 -38.08 38.90 -21.14
N ASN A 78 -38.11 37.65 -20.66
CA ASN A 78 -37.41 37.15 -19.47
C ASN A 78 -37.76 37.89 -18.16
N ASN A 79 -38.93 38.55 -18.12
CA ASN A 79 -39.43 39.16 -16.89
C ASN A 79 -40.20 38.13 -16.08
N PHE A 80 -39.95 38.16 -14.77
CA PHE A 80 -40.56 37.26 -13.82
C PHE A 80 -42.04 37.53 -13.64
N THR A 81 -42.86 36.51 -13.88
CA THR A 81 -44.33 36.58 -13.89
C THR A 81 -44.91 35.38 -13.14
N PRO A 82 -45.16 35.49 -11.82
CA PRO A 82 -45.71 34.40 -11.01
C PRO A 82 -47.06 33.87 -11.50
N ALA A 83 -47.85 34.69 -12.20
CA ALA A 83 -49.14 34.30 -12.77
C ALA A 83 -49.04 33.18 -13.83
N LEU A 84 -47.84 32.92 -14.36
CA LEU A 84 -47.59 31.79 -15.27
C LEU A 84 -47.56 30.44 -14.54
N LEU A 85 -47.43 30.46 -13.20
CA LEU A 85 -47.47 29.25 -12.41
C LEU A 85 -48.92 28.87 -12.09
N GLN A 86 -49.27 27.64 -12.40
CA GLN A 86 -50.60 27.07 -12.19
C GLN A 86 -50.48 25.83 -11.31
N SER A 87 -51.45 25.61 -10.40
CA SER A 87 -51.58 24.38 -9.60
C SER A 87 -50.26 23.83 -9.04
N ALA A 88 -49.84 24.35 -7.87
CA ALA A 88 -48.65 23.86 -7.20
C ALA A 88 -48.82 22.41 -6.76
N ASP A 89 -47.79 21.61 -6.97
CA ASP A 89 -47.64 20.34 -6.28
C ASP A 89 -46.73 20.52 -5.05
N THR A 90 -46.61 19.49 -4.21
CA THR A 90 -45.74 19.49 -3.03
C THR A 90 -44.50 18.63 -3.23
N ILE A 91 -43.35 19.09 -2.74
CA ILE A 91 -42.13 18.29 -2.68
C ILE A 91 -41.49 18.37 -1.29
N SER A 92 -40.99 17.24 -0.82
CA SER A 92 -40.38 17.13 0.51
C SER A 92 -38.95 17.64 0.52
N TRP A 93 -38.59 18.33 1.59
CA TRP A 93 -37.25 18.79 1.93
C TRP A 93 -36.84 18.17 3.27
N PRO A 94 -35.56 17.80 3.47
CA PRO A 94 -34.46 17.81 2.49
C PRO A 94 -34.61 16.70 1.43
N GLY A 95 -33.79 16.76 0.37
CA GLY A 95 -33.85 15.77 -0.72
C GLY A 95 -34.90 16.10 -1.79
N ALA A 96 -35.19 17.39 -2.00
CA ALA A 96 -36.14 17.91 -2.98
C ALA A 96 -35.64 17.72 -4.42
N ILE A 97 -35.64 16.47 -4.86
CA ILE A 97 -35.24 16.02 -6.19
C ILE A 97 -36.50 15.59 -6.94
N TRP A 98 -36.80 16.20 -8.09
CA TRP A 98 -38.08 15.93 -8.75
C TRP A 98 -38.21 14.47 -9.23
N SER A 99 -37.10 13.78 -9.50
CA SER A 99 -37.15 12.38 -9.97
C SER A 99 -37.68 11.39 -8.93
N GLN A 100 -37.80 11.80 -7.66
CA GLN A 100 -38.43 11.00 -6.61
C GLN A 100 -39.95 10.97 -6.75
N LYS A 101 -40.51 11.97 -7.43
CA LYS A 101 -41.94 12.15 -7.61
C LYS A 101 -42.37 11.97 -9.06
N ILE A 102 -41.51 12.31 -10.00
CA ILE A 102 -41.75 12.29 -11.43
C ILE A 102 -40.80 11.27 -12.03
N ASP A 103 -41.30 10.37 -12.87
CA ASP A 103 -40.50 9.35 -13.54
C ASP A 103 -39.69 9.90 -14.75
N GLU A 104 -39.27 11.18 -14.66
CA GLU A 104 -38.46 11.87 -15.66
C GLU A 104 -37.28 12.58 -14.97
N GLY A 105 -36.06 12.15 -15.28
CA GLY A 105 -34.84 12.82 -14.81
C GLY A 105 -34.52 14.10 -15.58
N GLN A 106 -34.97 14.22 -16.83
CA GLN A 106 -34.67 15.37 -17.68
C GLN A 106 -35.83 16.35 -17.73
N GLY A 107 -35.53 17.64 -17.72
CA GLY A 107 -36.52 18.70 -17.88
C GLY A 107 -36.19 19.92 -17.03
N TYR A 108 -37.23 20.66 -16.69
CA TYR A 108 -37.14 21.86 -15.89
C TYR A 108 -38.33 21.96 -14.93
N GLY A 109 -38.12 22.64 -13.81
CA GLY A 109 -39.13 22.82 -12.78
C GLY A 109 -38.83 24.01 -11.90
N THR A 110 -39.88 24.54 -11.28
CA THR A 110 -39.77 25.68 -10.37
C THR A 110 -40.06 25.23 -8.95
N PHE A 111 -39.12 25.45 -8.04
CA PHE A 111 -39.31 25.25 -6.61
C PHE A 111 -39.65 26.59 -5.97
N ARG A 112 -40.65 26.63 -5.10
CA ARG A 112 -41.07 27.85 -4.41
C ARG A 112 -41.32 27.57 -2.93
N PHE A 113 -40.84 28.46 -2.09
CA PHE A 113 -41.18 28.47 -0.67
C PHE A 113 -41.11 29.89 -0.14
N PHE A 114 -41.85 30.15 0.93
CA PHE A 114 -41.91 31.43 1.59
C PHE A 114 -41.12 31.37 2.89
N ILE A 115 -40.39 32.44 3.20
CA ILE A 115 -39.74 32.60 4.50
C ILE A 115 -40.41 33.77 5.21
N GLN A 116 -40.94 33.51 6.40
CA GLN A 116 -41.46 34.54 7.31
C GLN A 116 -40.48 34.70 8.47
N ARG A 117 -40.10 35.94 8.77
CA ARG A 117 -39.15 36.24 9.84
C ARG A 117 -39.33 37.66 10.35
N LYS A 118 -38.86 37.91 11.58
CA LYS A 118 -38.68 39.28 12.07
C LYS A 118 -37.58 39.97 11.27
N LYS A 119 -37.61 41.31 11.17
CA LYS A 119 -36.52 42.06 10.56
C LYS A 119 -35.25 41.84 11.37
N LEU A 120 -34.20 41.32 10.75
CA LEU A 120 -32.98 40.92 11.44
C LEU A 120 -31.94 42.05 11.36
N GLN A 121 -31.13 42.16 12.41
CA GLN A 121 -29.92 43.00 12.35
C GLN A 121 -28.75 42.30 11.66
N LYS A 122 -28.75 40.97 11.65
CA LYS A 122 -27.70 40.15 11.04
C LYS A 122 -28.11 39.68 9.65
N SER A 123 -27.12 39.58 8.76
CA SER A 123 -27.31 39.03 7.42
C SER A 123 -27.41 37.51 7.48
N LEU A 124 -28.24 36.93 6.61
CA LEU A 124 -28.43 35.48 6.49
C LEU A 124 -28.05 35.00 5.11
N MET A 125 -27.37 33.85 5.07
CA MET A 125 -26.96 33.15 3.86
C MET A 125 -27.82 31.90 3.68
N LEU A 126 -28.32 31.68 2.47
CA LEU A 126 -28.89 30.40 2.08
C LEU A 126 -27.78 29.55 1.44
N ASN A 127 -27.56 28.35 1.99
CA ASN A 127 -26.52 27.43 1.58
C ASN A 127 -27.13 26.12 1.06
N ILE A 128 -26.99 25.90 -0.24
CA ILE A 128 -27.29 24.63 -0.90
C ILE A 128 -25.93 24.00 -1.26
N SER A 129 -25.43 23.12 -0.41
CA SER A 129 -24.08 22.53 -0.57
C SER A 129 -23.91 21.74 -1.86
N ARG A 130 -25.00 21.29 -2.52
CA ARG A 130 -24.92 20.52 -3.75
C ARG A 130 -26.08 20.80 -4.70
N CYS A 131 -25.79 21.54 -5.77
CA CYS A 131 -26.69 21.76 -6.89
C CYS A 131 -26.13 21.02 -8.13
N LEU A 132 -26.83 19.97 -8.58
CA LEU A 132 -26.41 19.15 -9.75
C LEU A 132 -27.19 19.53 -11.01
N ALA A 133 -27.65 20.77 -11.08
CA ALA A 133 -28.52 21.30 -12.11
C ALA A 133 -28.18 22.77 -12.35
N ALA A 134 -28.60 23.31 -13.50
CA ALA A 134 -28.58 24.75 -13.69
C ALA A 134 -29.73 25.37 -12.88
N ALA A 135 -29.46 26.47 -12.20
CA ALA A 135 -30.47 27.13 -11.37
C ALA A 135 -30.43 28.64 -11.52
N GLN A 136 -31.58 29.28 -11.37
CA GLN A 136 -31.71 30.73 -11.26
C GLN A 136 -32.56 31.07 -10.06
N VAL A 137 -32.07 32.00 -9.25
CA VAL A 137 -32.66 32.37 -7.96
C VAL A 137 -33.39 33.70 -8.11
N TRP A 138 -34.67 33.70 -7.75
CA TRP A 138 -35.53 34.87 -7.69
C TRP A 138 -36.07 35.03 -6.28
N ILE A 139 -36.01 36.24 -5.74
CA ILE A 139 -36.59 36.58 -4.44
C ILE A 139 -37.44 37.83 -4.59
N ASN A 140 -38.69 37.77 -4.15
CA ASN A 140 -39.64 38.89 -4.23
C ASN A 140 -39.73 39.50 -5.64
N GLY A 141 -39.64 38.64 -6.67
CA GLY A 141 -39.69 39.04 -8.08
C GLY A 141 -38.39 39.62 -8.65
N LYS A 142 -37.34 39.78 -7.85
CA LYS A 142 -36.02 40.24 -8.29
C LYS A 142 -35.07 39.06 -8.48
N LYS A 143 -34.34 39.05 -9.61
CA LYS A 143 -33.28 38.06 -9.84
C LYS A 143 -32.09 38.34 -8.91
N ILE A 144 -31.67 37.32 -8.17
CA ILE A 144 -30.56 37.40 -7.20
C ILE A 144 -29.29 36.77 -7.77
N LEU A 145 -29.40 35.59 -8.38
CA LEU A 145 -28.25 34.81 -8.79
C LEU A 145 -28.57 33.92 -10.00
N ASP A 146 -27.63 33.85 -10.94
CA ASP A 146 -27.57 32.83 -11.98
C ASP A 146 -26.53 31.77 -11.57
N HIS A 147 -26.90 30.49 -11.62
CA HIS A 147 -26.02 29.37 -11.28
C HIS A 147 -25.94 28.42 -12.47
N GLY A 148 -24.99 28.72 -13.35
CA GLY A 148 -24.95 28.19 -14.69
C GLY A 148 -25.95 28.90 -15.62
N GLN A 149 -26.38 28.20 -16.67
CA GLN A 149 -27.32 28.69 -17.67
C GLN A 149 -28.50 27.73 -17.75
N ILE A 150 -29.66 28.17 -17.26
CA ILE A 150 -30.92 27.42 -17.36
C ILE A 150 -31.42 27.41 -18.81
N SER A 151 -32.09 26.34 -19.22
CA SER A 151 -32.70 26.24 -20.54
C SER A 151 -33.89 25.27 -20.54
N LYS A 152 -34.73 25.31 -21.57
CA LYS A 152 -35.74 24.27 -21.79
C LYS A 152 -35.19 23.08 -22.58
N THR A 153 -33.95 23.16 -23.05
CA THR A 153 -33.30 22.19 -23.94
C THR A 153 -31.86 21.89 -23.49
N ALA A 154 -31.37 20.68 -23.77
CA ALA A 154 -30.06 20.21 -23.31
C ALA A 154 -28.85 21.00 -23.89
N ASP A 155 -28.94 21.47 -25.14
CA ASP A 155 -27.79 22.04 -25.86
C ASP A 155 -27.34 23.39 -25.29
N LEU A 156 -28.32 24.20 -24.88
CA LEU A 156 -28.10 25.55 -24.32
C LEU A 156 -27.91 25.53 -22.80
N GLU A 157 -28.20 24.41 -22.13
CA GLU A 157 -28.03 24.27 -20.69
C GLU A 157 -26.54 24.19 -20.31
N LYS A 158 -26.13 24.97 -19.32
CA LYS A 158 -24.80 24.85 -18.68
C LYS A 158 -24.96 24.69 -17.18
N ILE A 159 -24.48 23.58 -16.64
CA ILE A 159 -24.47 23.33 -15.20
C ILE A 159 -23.16 23.89 -14.63
N ASP A 160 -23.25 24.66 -13.56
CA ASP A 160 -22.07 25.15 -12.82
C ASP A 160 -21.49 24.05 -11.93
N GLY A 161 -22.32 23.46 -11.06
CA GLY A 161 -21.96 22.31 -10.24
C GLY A 161 -21.25 22.64 -8.92
N ARG A 162 -21.00 23.93 -8.64
CA ARG A 162 -20.58 24.43 -7.32
C ARG A 162 -21.75 24.45 -6.32
N PRO A 163 -21.48 24.61 -5.02
CA PRO A 163 -22.52 24.95 -4.07
C PRO A 163 -23.28 26.23 -4.48
N LEU A 164 -24.60 26.21 -4.37
CA LEU A 164 -25.46 27.36 -4.64
C LEU A 164 -25.63 28.16 -3.34
N ARG A 165 -25.04 29.35 -3.30
CA ARG A 165 -24.94 30.18 -2.09
C ARG A 165 -25.28 31.63 -2.42
N PHE A 166 -26.15 32.24 -1.63
CA PHE A 166 -26.52 33.65 -1.78
C PHE A 166 -27.02 34.25 -0.48
N GLU A 167 -26.91 35.58 -0.38
CA GLU A 167 -27.42 36.35 0.74
C GLU A 167 -28.93 36.58 0.61
N LEU A 168 -29.67 36.42 1.70
CA LEU A 168 -31.11 36.65 1.76
C LEU A 168 -31.40 38.15 2.01
N PRO A 169 -32.23 38.81 1.18
CA PRO A 169 -32.62 40.21 1.38
C PRO A 169 -33.21 40.45 2.76
N ASN A 170 -32.85 41.55 3.45
CA ASN A 170 -33.32 41.84 4.80
C ASN A 170 -34.77 42.36 4.84
N GLU A 171 -35.70 41.53 4.38
CA GLU A 171 -37.14 41.73 4.39
C GLU A 171 -37.79 40.63 5.27
N PRO A 172 -38.94 40.95 5.91
CA PRO A 172 -39.61 40.02 6.82
C PRO A 172 -40.30 38.86 6.08
N ASN A 173 -40.79 39.11 4.87
CA ASN A 173 -41.45 38.11 4.03
C ASN A 173 -40.65 37.96 2.75
N LEU A 174 -40.17 36.74 2.48
CA LEU A 174 -39.46 36.40 1.27
C LEU A 174 -40.23 35.34 0.49
N ASP A 175 -40.53 35.63 -0.77
CA ASP A 175 -40.98 34.66 -1.77
C ASP A 175 -39.75 34.17 -2.53
N VAL A 176 -39.25 32.99 -2.16
CA VAL A 176 -38.05 32.39 -2.74
C VAL A 176 -38.44 31.42 -3.84
N MET A 177 -37.94 31.67 -5.05
CA MET A 177 -38.17 30.84 -6.22
C MET A 177 -36.86 30.40 -6.84
N LEU A 178 -36.71 29.09 -7.00
CA LEU A 178 -35.56 28.44 -7.62
C LEU A 178 -36.04 27.81 -8.92
N LEU A 179 -35.70 28.45 -10.03
CA LEU A 179 -35.96 27.92 -11.36
C LEU A 179 -34.81 26.99 -11.74
N VAL A 180 -35.12 25.70 -11.92
CA VAL A 180 -34.11 24.65 -12.10
C VAL A 180 -34.30 23.96 -13.44
N SER A 181 -33.19 23.76 -14.15
CA SER A 181 -33.11 22.99 -15.39
C SER A 181 -32.08 21.89 -15.24
N ASN A 182 -32.44 20.68 -15.64
CA ASN A 182 -31.52 19.55 -15.67
C ASN A 182 -31.81 18.65 -16.87
N HIS A 183 -30.87 18.59 -17.80
CA HIS A 183 -30.88 17.63 -18.91
C HIS A 183 -29.66 16.71 -18.89
N LYS A 184 -28.64 17.04 -18.08
CA LYS A 184 -27.32 16.38 -18.11
C LYS A 184 -27.06 15.43 -16.93
N HIS A 185 -27.89 15.42 -15.88
CA HIS A 185 -27.71 14.56 -14.71
C HIS A 185 -28.90 13.61 -14.49
N ARG A 186 -28.64 12.32 -14.19
CA ARG A 186 -29.72 11.31 -14.09
C ARG A 186 -30.70 11.50 -12.94
N LEU A 187 -30.25 12.08 -11.83
CA LEU A 187 -31.05 12.16 -10.61
C LEU A 187 -32.20 13.15 -10.73
N GLY A 188 -32.40 13.84 -11.86
CA GLY A 188 -33.30 15.00 -11.85
C GLY A 188 -32.60 16.25 -11.36
N GLY A 189 -33.25 17.39 -11.60
CA GLY A 189 -32.90 18.65 -10.98
C GLY A 189 -33.55 18.80 -9.62
N GLY A 190 -32.93 19.63 -8.80
CA GLY A 190 -33.31 19.86 -7.42
C GLY A 190 -32.12 19.73 -6.47
N PHE A 191 -32.42 19.49 -5.20
CA PHE A 191 -31.49 19.71 -4.10
C PHE A 191 -31.39 18.45 -3.24
N ALA A 192 -30.39 17.63 -3.57
CA ALA A 192 -30.25 16.27 -3.03
C ALA A 192 -29.84 16.21 -1.55
N LEU A 193 -29.22 17.27 -1.05
CA LEU A 193 -28.74 17.36 0.32
C LEU A 193 -29.55 18.38 1.12
N ARG A 194 -29.33 18.37 2.44
CA ARG A 194 -29.90 19.36 3.35
C ARG A 194 -29.53 20.77 2.92
N THR A 195 -30.54 21.62 2.81
CA THR A 195 -30.38 23.05 2.54
C THR A 195 -30.46 23.79 3.86
N LYS A 196 -29.52 24.70 4.11
CA LYS A 196 -29.44 25.43 5.38
C LYS A 196 -29.58 26.93 5.16
N ILE A 197 -30.20 27.60 6.12
CA ILE A 197 -30.13 29.06 6.28
C ILE A 197 -29.21 29.30 7.48
N GLN A 198 -28.17 30.11 7.28
CA GLN A 198 -27.12 30.32 8.27
C GLN A 198 -26.88 31.82 8.46
N GLU A 199 -26.47 32.21 9.66
CA GLU A 199 -25.97 33.56 9.90
C GLU A 199 -24.69 33.80 9.08
N ALA A 200 -24.55 34.98 8.46
CA ALA A 200 -23.52 35.23 7.46
C ALA A 200 -22.09 35.10 8.02
N THR A 201 -21.81 35.60 9.23
CA THR A 201 -20.47 35.48 9.83
C THR A 201 -20.14 34.04 10.21
N HIS A 202 -21.10 33.31 10.77
CA HIS A 202 -20.97 31.88 11.06
C HIS A 202 -20.72 31.08 9.77
N PHE A 203 -21.50 31.33 8.71
CA PHE A 203 -21.32 30.73 7.40
C PHE A 203 -19.92 30.99 6.82
N ILE A 204 -19.40 32.22 6.92
CA ILE A 204 -18.06 32.57 6.43
C ILE A 204 -16.99 31.79 7.20
N ASN A 205 -17.13 31.66 8.53
CA ASN A 205 -16.18 30.92 9.36
C ASN A 205 -16.20 29.42 9.03
N ASP A 206 -17.39 28.81 8.94
CA ASP A 206 -17.55 27.39 8.63
C ASP A 206 -17.02 27.06 7.23
N ASN A 207 -17.36 27.87 6.21
CA ASN A 207 -16.89 27.69 4.83
C ASN A 207 -15.41 27.99 4.61
N LYS A 208 -14.72 28.58 5.59
CA LYS A 208 -13.26 28.71 5.56
C LYS A 208 -12.59 27.56 6.31
N ALA A 209 -13.05 27.26 7.51
CA ALA A 209 -12.39 26.30 8.39
C ALA A 209 -12.52 24.85 7.90
N ILE A 210 -13.74 24.41 7.54
CA ILE A 210 -13.99 23.01 7.17
C ILE A 210 -13.24 22.63 5.88
N PRO A 211 -13.37 23.38 4.76
CA PRO A 211 -12.65 23.04 3.54
C PRO A 211 -11.13 23.12 3.70
N LEU A 212 -10.62 24.02 4.54
CA LEU A 212 -9.18 24.10 4.84
C LEU A 212 -8.69 22.83 5.53
N ILE A 213 -9.40 22.37 6.58
CA ILE A 213 -9.05 21.12 7.29
C ILE A 213 -9.13 19.92 6.34
N GLU A 214 -10.22 19.81 5.56
CA GLU A 214 -10.36 18.75 4.56
C GLU A 214 -9.24 18.80 3.51
N GLY A 215 -8.84 20.00 3.07
CA GLY A 215 -7.73 20.22 2.14
C GLY A 215 -6.40 19.77 2.71
N VAL A 216 -6.10 20.08 3.98
CA VAL A 216 -4.89 19.61 4.68
C VAL A 216 -4.88 18.10 4.80
N VAL A 217 -5.99 17.49 5.23
CA VAL A 217 -6.10 16.02 5.34
C VAL A 217 -5.92 15.35 3.98
N THR A 218 -6.57 15.88 2.95
CA THR A 218 -6.44 15.43 1.56
C THR A 218 -4.98 15.50 1.09
N PHE A 219 -4.30 16.61 1.35
CA PHE A 219 -2.88 16.79 1.01
C PHE A 219 -1.98 15.78 1.74
N LEU A 220 -2.21 15.50 3.02
CA LEU A 220 -1.47 14.49 3.77
C LEU A 220 -1.63 13.10 3.17
N ILE A 221 -2.84 12.71 2.78
CA ILE A 221 -3.06 11.40 2.16
C ILE A 221 -2.39 11.33 0.77
N LEU A 222 -2.38 12.42 0.00
CA LEU A 222 -1.63 12.49 -1.27
C LEU A 222 -0.12 12.30 -1.05
N LEU A 223 0.46 12.99 -0.06
CA LEU A 223 1.86 12.84 0.30
C LEU A 223 2.18 11.40 0.70
N PHE A 224 1.33 10.79 1.53
CA PHE A 224 1.47 9.40 1.94
C PHE A 224 1.33 8.42 0.77
N GLY A 225 0.38 8.65 -0.14
CA GLY A 225 0.22 7.86 -1.36
C GLY A 225 1.45 7.94 -2.26
N GLY A 226 1.97 9.15 -2.50
CA GLY A 226 3.20 9.38 -3.26
C GLY A 226 4.42 8.72 -2.60
N TYR A 227 4.53 8.82 -1.28
CA TYR A 227 5.59 8.16 -0.51
C TYR A 227 5.58 6.64 -0.71
N GLN A 228 4.40 6.00 -0.70
CA GLN A 228 4.29 4.55 -0.91
C GLN A 228 4.72 4.13 -2.32
N ILE A 229 4.43 4.95 -3.34
CA ILE A 229 4.92 4.71 -4.71
C ILE A 229 6.45 4.88 -4.79
N LEU A 230 7.01 5.92 -4.18
CA LEU A 230 8.47 6.10 -4.10
C LEU A 230 9.14 4.94 -3.36
N HIS A 231 8.49 4.44 -2.32
CA HIS A 231 8.95 3.27 -1.57
C HIS A 231 8.94 2.00 -2.43
N PHE A 232 7.92 1.82 -3.27
CA PHE A 232 7.89 0.73 -4.25
C PHE A 232 9.09 0.77 -5.21
N PHE A 233 9.49 1.94 -5.71
CA PHE A 233 10.69 2.05 -6.56
C PHE A 233 11.98 1.67 -5.82
N SER A 234 12.03 1.89 -4.50
CA SER A 234 13.15 1.44 -3.67
C SER A 234 13.13 -0.07 -3.42
N PHE A 235 11.94 -0.69 -3.38
CA PHE A 235 11.76 -2.12 -3.15
C PHE A 235 10.71 -2.75 -4.08
N PRO A 236 11.00 -2.94 -5.38
CA PRO A 236 10.01 -3.39 -6.37
C PRO A 236 9.41 -4.76 -6.11
N LYS A 237 10.10 -5.62 -5.33
CA LYS A 237 9.63 -6.93 -4.88
C LYS A 237 8.31 -6.85 -4.10
N TYR A 238 8.07 -5.76 -3.39
CA TYR A 238 6.89 -5.55 -2.55
C TYR A 238 5.84 -4.73 -3.30
N SER A 239 5.28 -5.29 -4.37
CA SER A 239 4.37 -4.56 -5.27
C SER A 239 3.08 -4.06 -4.59
N TYR A 240 2.70 -4.58 -3.42
CA TYR A 240 1.57 -4.04 -2.66
C TYR A 240 1.76 -2.55 -2.29
N PHE A 241 2.98 -2.04 -2.18
CA PHE A 241 3.24 -0.61 -2.00
C PHE A 241 2.74 0.25 -3.15
N LEU A 242 2.91 -0.21 -4.40
CA LEU A 242 2.42 0.48 -5.59
C LEU A 242 0.89 0.58 -5.57
N TYR A 243 0.21 -0.56 -5.37
CA TYR A 243 -1.25 -0.59 -5.39
C TYR A 243 -1.87 0.13 -4.20
N PHE A 244 -1.21 0.11 -3.04
CA PHE A 244 -1.62 0.92 -1.90
C PHE A 244 -1.46 2.42 -2.18
N GLY A 245 -0.32 2.83 -2.74
CA GLY A 245 -0.09 4.22 -3.15
C GLY A 245 -1.09 4.70 -4.21
N LEU A 246 -1.39 3.87 -5.23
CA LEU A 246 -2.42 4.15 -6.22
C LEU A 246 -3.81 4.24 -5.59
N PHE A 247 -4.13 3.39 -4.62
CA PHE A 247 -5.38 3.46 -3.88
C PHE A 247 -5.50 4.77 -3.10
N CYS A 248 -4.43 5.23 -2.44
CA CYS A 248 -4.38 6.53 -1.80
C CYS A 248 -4.58 7.67 -2.82
N LEU A 249 -3.83 7.69 -3.91
CA LEU A 249 -3.94 8.76 -4.92
C LEU A 249 -5.32 8.80 -5.57
N LEU A 250 -5.87 7.67 -5.98
CA LEU A 250 -7.17 7.58 -6.65
C LEU A 250 -8.32 7.82 -5.66
N GLY A 251 -8.22 7.25 -4.45
CA GLY A 251 -9.18 7.47 -3.36
C GLY A 251 -9.26 8.93 -2.93
N VAL A 252 -8.12 9.61 -2.79
CA VAL A 252 -8.07 11.05 -2.47
C VAL A 252 -8.46 11.92 -3.65
N SER A 253 -8.08 11.55 -4.88
CA SER A 253 -8.48 12.32 -6.06
C SER A 253 -9.99 12.49 -6.07
N ARG A 254 -10.76 11.44 -5.77
CA ARG A 254 -12.20 11.52 -5.60
C ARG A 254 -12.61 12.56 -4.56
N GLN A 255 -11.94 12.64 -3.41
CA GLN A 255 -12.27 13.61 -2.37
C GLN A 255 -12.08 15.06 -2.84
N LEU A 256 -11.08 15.37 -3.67
CA LEU A 256 -10.92 16.70 -4.26
C LEU A 256 -12.13 17.12 -5.10
N PHE A 257 -12.79 16.16 -5.75
CA PHE A 257 -13.96 16.37 -6.60
C PHE A 257 -15.30 16.04 -5.91
N VAL A 258 -15.29 15.55 -4.66
CA VAL A 258 -16.49 15.23 -3.86
C VAL A 258 -16.67 16.29 -2.76
N GLY A 259 -17.90 16.47 -2.27
CA GLY A 259 -18.24 17.51 -1.30
C GLY A 259 -18.56 18.84 -1.98
N GLU A 260 -18.15 19.94 -1.35
CA GLU A 260 -18.33 21.32 -1.83
C GLU A 260 -17.34 21.70 -2.96
N GLY A 261 -16.51 20.75 -3.38
CA GLY A 261 -15.65 20.85 -4.54
C GLY A 261 -14.40 21.68 -4.28
N LEU A 262 -13.50 21.19 -3.40
CA LEU A 262 -12.19 21.78 -3.14
C LEU A 262 -11.44 22.11 -4.43
N ILE A 263 -11.60 21.30 -5.47
CA ILE A 263 -11.01 21.53 -6.78
C ILE A 263 -11.33 22.91 -7.37
N TYR A 264 -12.51 23.48 -7.12
CA TYR A 264 -12.91 24.78 -7.66
C TYR A 264 -12.12 25.94 -7.05
N TYR A 265 -11.52 25.77 -5.87
CA TYR A 265 -10.62 26.77 -5.29
C TYR A 265 -9.27 26.79 -6.01
N PHE A 266 -8.80 25.65 -6.51
CA PHE A 266 -7.54 25.53 -7.25
C PHE A 266 -7.71 25.79 -8.75
N PHE A 267 -8.83 25.35 -9.32
CA PHE A 267 -9.17 25.45 -10.74
C PHE A 267 -10.59 26.00 -10.91
N PRO A 268 -10.79 27.32 -10.80
CA PRO A 268 -12.13 27.94 -10.83
C PRO A 268 -12.89 27.75 -12.15
N GLU A 269 -12.20 27.47 -13.25
CA GLU A 269 -12.80 27.34 -14.59
C GLU A 269 -13.07 25.88 -15.00
N ILE A 270 -12.79 24.90 -14.12
CA ILE A 270 -13.03 23.49 -14.44
C ILE A 270 -14.53 23.24 -14.69
N SER A 271 -14.84 22.55 -15.78
CA SER A 271 -16.23 22.26 -16.14
C SER A 271 -16.87 21.22 -15.21
N PHE A 272 -18.19 21.34 -15.00
CA PHE A 272 -18.98 20.34 -14.26
C PHE A 272 -18.79 18.92 -14.81
N GLU A 273 -18.72 18.76 -16.13
CA GLU A 273 -18.52 17.47 -16.77
C GLU A 273 -17.17 16.85 -16.40
N SER A 274 -16.09 17.64 -16.47
CA SER A 274 -14.75 17.19 -16.08
C SER A 274 -14.71 16.77 -14.62
N VAL A 275 -15.29 17.57 -13.73
CA VAL A 275 -15.40 17.25 -12.30
C VAL A 275 -16.16 15.95 -12.09
N GLN A 276 -17.31 15.78 -12.75
CA GLN A 276 -18.15 14.59 -12.57
C GLN A 276 -17.47 13.32 -13.11
N LYS A 277 -16.77 13.39 -14.25
CA LYS A 277 -15.98 12.26 -14.78
C LYS A 277 -14.84 11.88 -13.85
N MET A 278 -14.08 12.86 -13.34
CA MET A 278 -12.97 12.60 -12.42
C MET A 278 -13.41 11.94 -11.11
N ARG A 279 -14.61 12.26 -10.59
CA ARG A 279 -15.18 11.58 -9.42
C ARG A 279 -15.34 10.08 -9.64
N TYR A 280 -15.84 9.68 -10.80
CA TYR A 280 -16.04 8.27 -11.13
C TYR A 280 -14.73 7.58 -11.46
N ILE A 281 -13.83 8.23 -12.18
CA ILE A 281 -12.49 7.69 -12.48
C ILE A 281 -11.73 7.38 -11.18
N GLY A 282 -11.68 8.34 -10.24
CA GLY A 282 -11.04 8.14 -8.95
C GLY A 282 -11.67 7.01 -8.13
N TYR A 283 -13.01 6.95 -8.11
CA TYR A 283 -13.72 5.88 -7.41
C TYR A 283 -13.46 4.49 -8.02
N TYR A 284 -13.66 4.33 -9.32
CA TYR A 284 -13.54 3.05 -10.01
C TYR A 284 -12.08 2.58 -10.03
N GLY A 285 -11.12 3.47 -10.33
CA GLY A 285 -9.70 3.14 -10.25
C GLY A 285 -9.23 2.82 -8.82
N GLY A 286 -9.82 3.46 -7.82
CA GLY A 286 -9.58 3.13 -6.41
C GLY A 286 -9.98 1.69 -6.08
N LEU A 287 -11.11 1.20 -6.60
CA LEU A 287 -11.56 -0.19 -6.43
C LEU A 287 -10.55 -1.20 -7.01
N SER A 288 -10.00 -0.94 -8.20
CA SER A 288 -8.94 -1.79 -8.78
C SER A 288 -7.71 -1.88 -7.86
N SER A 289 -7.30 -0.74 -7.33
CA SER A 289 -6.06 -0.59 -6.58
C SER A 289 -6.15 -1.23 -5.20
N VAL A 290 -7.24 -1.00 -4.46
CA VAL A 290 -7.45 -1.61 -3.13
C VAL A 290 -7.54 -3.13 -3.20
N PHE A 291 -8.06 -3.65 -4.31
CA PHE A 291 -8.26 -5.06 -4.50
C PHE A 291 -6.94 -5.80 -4.77
N MET A 292 -6.13 -5.26 -5.68
CA MET A 292 -4.81 -5.78 -5.94
C MET A 292 -3.89 -5.62 -4.72
N TYR A 293 -4.06 -4.54 -3.96
CA TYR A 293 -3.34 -4.33 -2.71
C TYR A 293 -3.54 -5.49 -1.72
N HIS A 294 -4.77 -5.82 -1.35
CA HIS A 294 -5.04 -6.90 -0.39
C HIS A 294 -4.58 -8.28 -0.91
N ALA A 295 -4.81 -8.55 -2.19
CA ALA A 295 -4.44 -9.83 -2.81
C ALA A 295 -2.92 -10.07 -2.84
N LEU A 296 -2.12 -9.02 -3.00
CA LEU A 296 -0.65 -9.10 -3.00
C LEU A 296 -0.04 -9.06 -1.61
N LEU A 297 -0.73 -8.41 -0.66
CA LEU A 297 -0.27 -8.33 0.72
C LEU A 297 -0.36 -9.68 1.43
N PHE A 298 -1.48 -10.39 1.24
CA PHE A 298 -1.71 -11.72 1.80
C PHE A 298 -2.08 -12.72 0.69
N PRO A 299 -1.08 -13.22 -0.06
CA PRO A 299 -1.33 -14.15 -1.15
C PRO A 299 -1.84 -15.50 -0.63
N GLY A 300 -2.75 -16.14 -1.39
CA GLY A 300 -3.20 -17.52 -1.15
C GLY A 300 -4.67 -17.66 -0.72
N TYR A 301 -5.32 -16.60 -0.23
CA TYR A 301 -6.74 -16.67 0.19
C TYR A 301 -7.72 -16.50 -0.96
N VAL A 302 -7.34 -15.71 -1.96
CA VAL A 302 -8.11 -15.52 -3.19
C VAL A 302 -7.17 -15.70 -4.36
N SER A 303 -7.62 -16.43 -5.39
CA SER A 303 -6.76 -16.71 -6.54
C SER A 303 -6.41 -15.43 -7.29
N LEU A 304 -5.13 -15.25 -7.62
CA LEU A 304 -4.66 -14.03 -8.30
C LEU A 304 -5.29 -13.87 -9.70
N LYS A 305 -5.66 -14.98 -10.35
CA LYS A 305 -6.39 -14.99 -11.63
C LYS A 305 -7.80 -14.39 -11.48
N PHE A 306 -8.53 -14.84 -10.47
CA PHE A 306 -9.83 -14.28 -10.14
C PHE A 306 -9.71 -12.80 -9.76
N VAL A 307 -8.65 -12.44 -9.03
CA VAL A 307 -8.42 -11.05 -8.66
C VAL A 307 -8.24 -10.16 -9.90
N ARG A 308 -7.39 -10.59 -10.84
CA ARG A 308 -7.15 -9.87 -12.11
C ARG A 308 -8.41 -9.74 -12.95
N LEU A 309 -9.26 -10.78 -13.01
CA LEU A 309 -10.54 -10.72 -13.73
C LEU A 309 -11.45 -9.64 -13.14
N LEU A 310 -11.56 -9.57 -11.81
CA LEU A 310 -12.38 -8.57 -11.14
C LEU A 310 -11.84 -7.15 -11.31
N VAL A 311 -10.53 -6.96 -11.48
CA VAL A 311 -9.92 -5.65 -11.78
C VAL A 311 -10.30 -5.14 -13.18
N LEU A 312 -10.63 -6.01 -14.13
CA LEU A 312 -11.05 -5.58 -15.47
C LEU A 312 -12.37 -4.81 -15.44
N ILE A 313 -13.30 -5.17 -14.54
CA ILE A 313 -14.61 -4.52 -14.41
C ILE A 313 -14.48 -3.00 -14.13
N PRO A 314 -13.78 -2.54 -13.07
CA PRO A 314 -13.55 -1.12 -12.85
C PRO A 314 -12.71 -0.44 -13.93
N ILE A 315 -11.76 -1.13 -14.58
CA ILE A 315 -11.01 -0.56 -15.71
C ILE A 315 -11.95 -0.25 -16.89
N LEU A 316 -12.85 -1.19 -17.23
CA LEU A 316 -13.88 -0.98 -18.24
C LEU A 316 -14.86 0.12 -17.81
N GLY A 317 -15.17 0.21 -16.52
CA GLY A 317 -15.96 1.32 -15.97
C GLY A 317 -15.30 2.68 -16.14
N VAL A 318 -13.99 2.79 -15.92
CA VAL A 318 -13.21 4.01 -16.17
C VAL A 318 -13.28 4.38 -17.66
N LEU A 319 -13.07 3.42 -18.56
CA LEU A 319 -13.18 3.65 -20.00
C LEU A 319 -14.58 4.10 -20.40
N TYR A 320 -15.62 3.48 -19.85
CA TYR A 320 -17.02 3.86 -20.06
C TYR A 320 -17.28 5.32 -19.65
N VAL A 321 -16.79 5.75 -18.49
CA VAL A 321 -16.95 7.13 -18.00
C VAL A 321 -16.25 8.16 -18.89
N ILE A 322 -15.08 7.81 -19.43
CA ILE A 322 -14.32 8.71 -20.30
C ILE A 322 -15.09 8.95 -21.61
N VAL A 323 -15.60 7.87 -22.22
CA VAL A 323 -16.23 7.91 -23.55
C VAL A 323 -17.67 8.39 -23.51
N THR A 324 -18.41 8.12 -22.43
CA THR A 324 -19.85 8.44 -22.37
C THR A 324 -20.14 9.82 -21.79
N PRO A 325 -21.24 10.47 -22.23
CA PRO A 325 -21.75 11.68 -21.59
C PRO A 325 -22.11 11.45 -20.11
N VAL A 326 -22.03 12.52 -19.30
CA VAL A 326 -22.29 12.49 -17.84
C VAL A 326 -23.63 11.86 -17.46
N PHE A 327 -24.65 12.09 -18.29
CA PHE A 327 -25.98 11.53 -18.07
C PHE A 327 -25.97 9.99 -18.05
N TYR A 328 -25.26 9.35 -18.99
CA TYR A 328 -25.15 7.89 -19.04
C TYR A 328 -24.12 7.37 -18.04
N SER A 329 -23.03 8.11 -17.81
CA SER A 329 -22.00 7.72 -16.84
C SER A 329 -22.52 7.72 -15.40
N THR A 330 -23.55 8.51 -15.09
CA THR A 330 -24.15 8.52 -13.75
C THR A 330 -24.95 7.25 -13.44
N TYR A 331 -25.44 6.50 -14.45
CA TYR A 331 -26.16 5.23 -14.24
C TYR A 331 -25.24 4.11 -13.74
N SER A 332 -23.97 4.08 -14.16
CA SER A 332 -23.02 3.07 -13.70
C SER A 332 -22.69 3.21 -12.20
N ALA A 333 -23.02 4.35 -11.58
CA ALA A 333 -22.78 4.58 -10.15
C ALA A 333 -23.40 3.49 -9.25
N LEU A 334 -24.64 3.07 -9.50
CA LEU A 334 -25.33 2.08 -8.67
C LEU A 334 -24.65 0.71 -8.77
N PHE A 335 -24.34 0.29 -10.00
CA PHE A 335 -23.60 -0.95 -10.24
C PHE A 335 -22.27 -0.96 -9.48
N PHE A 336 -21.50 0.12 -9.57
CA PHE A 336 -20.21 0.23 -8.89
C PHE A 336 -20.32 0.38 -7.37
N GLN A 337 -21.42 0.90 -6.84
CA GLN A 337 -21.69 0.89 -5.40
C GLN A 337 -21.91 -0.54 -4.88
N VAL A 338 -22.75 -1.32 -5.56
CA VAL A 338 -22.99 -2.74 -5.22
C VAL A 338 -21.70 -3.55 -5.39
N PHE A 339 -20.98 -3.32 -6.49
CA PHE A 339 -19.69 -3.95 -6.73
C PHE A 339 -18.64 -3.55 -5.68
N GLY A 340 -18.62 -2.28 -5.27
CA GLY A 340 -17.75 -1.80 -4.20
C GLY A 340 -18.04 -2.48 -2.87
N LEU A 341 -19.31 -2.69 -2.52
CA LEU A 341 -19.69 -3.46 -1.33
C LEU A 341 -19.19 -4.90 -1.41
N PHE A 342 -19.34 -5.55 -2.57
CA PHE A 342 -18.79 -6.88 -2.81
C PHE A 342 -17.26 -6.93 -2.62
N VAL A 343 -16.53 -5.92 -3.12
CA VAL A 343 -15.07 -5.79 -2.93
C VAL A 343 -14.71 -5.64 -1.45
N ILE A 344 -15.45 -4.83 -0.70
CA ILE A 344 -15.25 -4.65 0.74
C ILE A 344 -15.45 -5.99 1.48
N LEU A 345 -16.52 -6.72 1.16
CA LEU A 345 -16.81 -8.03 1.77
C LEU A 345 -15.70 -9.06 1.46
N LEU A 346 -15.19 -9.09 0.23
CA LEU A 346 -14.07 -9.97 -0.12
C LEU A 346 -12.79 -9.58 0.64
N GLY A 347 -12.54 -8.29 0.82
CA GLY A 347 -11.42 -7.78 1.63
C GLY A 347 -11.53 -8.23 3.09
N PHE A 348 -12.72 -8.14 3.69
CA PHE A 348 -12.97 -8.65 5.04
C PHE A 348 -12.74 -10.15 5.13
N TYR A 349 -13.25 -10.93 4.16
CA TYR A 349 -13.00 -12.37 4.10
C TYR A 349 -11.50 -12.69 4.10
N GLN A 350 -10.71 -12.02 3.24
CA GLN A 350 -9.26 -12.21 3.18
C GLN A 350 -8.58 -11.87 4.51
N MET A 351 -8.95 -10.76 5.15
CA MET A 351 -8.37 -10.36 6.43
C MET A 351 -8.74 -11.32 7.56
N ILE A 352 -9.99 -11.79 7.62
CA ILE A 352 -10.44 -12.78 8.62
C ILE A 352 -9.67 -14.09 8.46
N MET A 353 -9.48 -14.57 7.23
CA MET A 353 -8.68 -15.76 6.96
C MET A 353 -7.21 -15.55 7.35
N ALA A 354 -6.63 -14.39 7.05
CA ALA A 354 -5.27 -14.05 7.47
C ALA A 354 -5.09 -14.01 9.00
N VAL A 355 -6.10 -13.53 9.73
CA VAL A 355 -6.14 -13.57 11.20
C VAL A 355 -6.23 -15.01 11.71
N ARG A 356 -7.08 -15.84 11.10
CA ARG A 356 -7.24 -17.27 11.45
C ARG A 356 -5.93 -18.02 11.30
N ASP A 357 -5.19 -17.73 10.23
CA ASP A 357 -3.90 -18.33 9.92
C ASP A 357 -2.72 -17.65 10.67
N LYS A 358 -3.03 -16.80 11.65
CA LYS A 358 -2.08 -16.10 12.54
C LYS A 358 -1.01 -15.33 11.78
N LYS A 359 -1.36 -14.78 10.61
CA LYS A 359 -0.43 -13.93 9.86
C LYS A 359 -0.08 -12.69 10.70
N PRO A 360 1.21 -12.29 10.72
CA PRO A 360 1.64 -11.16 11.51
C PRO A 360 0.90 -9.89 11.06
N TYR A 361 0.51 -9.06 12.03
CA TYR A 361 -0.17 -7.77 11.83
C TYR A 361 -1.57 -7.82 11.17
N ALA A 362 -2.06 -8.97 10.72
CA ALA A 362 -3.38 -9.11 10.08
C ALA A 362 -4.55 -8.63 10.97
N LYS A 363 -4.48 -8.89 12.29
CA LYS A 363 -5.51 -8.42 13.24
C LYS A 363 -5.60 -6.90 13.29
N GLY A 364 -4.46 -6.21 13.25
CA GLY A 364 -4.44 -4.74 13.21
C GLY A 364 -5.12 -4.22 11.96
N MET A 365 -4.78 -4.77 10.79
CA MET A 365 -5.36 -4.37 9.51
C MET A 365 -6.87 -4.59 9.45
N LEU A 366 -7.36 -5.70 10.02
CA LEU A 366 -8.79 -5.96 10.11
C LEU A 366 -9.52 -4.90 10.96
N ILE A 367 -8.92 -4.50 12.09
CA ILE A 367 -9.49 -3.46 12.97
C ILE A 367 -9.52 -2.11 12.25
N SER A 368 -8.42 -1.70 11.60
CA SER A 368 -8.39 -0.42 10.88
C SER A 368 -9.39 -0.39 9.72
N MET A 369 -9.49 -1.49 8.97
CA MET A 369 -10.49 -1.65 7.91
C MET A 369 -11.92 -1.55 8.46
N GLY A 370 -12.20 -2.16 9.62
CA GLY A 370 -13.48 -2.08 10.32
C GLY A 370 -13.87 -0.66 10.71
N ILE A 371 -12.95 0.10 11.32
CA ILE A 371 -13.16 1.50 11.72
C ILE A 371 -13.49 2.36 10.50
N THR A 372 -12.72 2.24 9.42
CA THR A 372 -12.96 3.02 8.20
C THR A 372 -14.28 2.63 7.52
N CYS A 373 -14.69 1.36 7.57
CA CYS A 373 -15.99 0.93 7.06
C CYS A 373 -17.16 1.47 7.91
N ALA A 374 -17.00 1.59 9.23
CA ALA A 374 -18.00 2.21 10.10
C ALA A 374 -18.17 3.70 9.77
N MET A 375 -17.08 4.42 9.52
CA MET A 375 -17.12 5.81 9.07
C MET A 375 -17.74 5.96 7.66
N LEU A 376 -17.46 5.02 6.76
CA LEU A 376 -18.13 4.97 5.45
C LEU A 376 -19.64 4.73 5.59
N ALA A 377 -20.04 3.87 6.52
CA ALA A 377 -21.45 3.61 6.80
C ALA A 377 -22.15 4.84 7.37
N ASN A 378 -21.51 5.59 8.28
CA ASN A 378 -22.02 6.89 8.76
C ASN A 378 -22.31 7.84 7.58
N ASP A 379 -21.33 8.03 6.70
CA ASP A 379 -21.46 8.94 5.57
C ASP A 379 -22.51 8.49 4.56
N LEU A 380 -22.65 7.16 4.36
CA LEU A 380 -23.69 6.60 3.50
C LEU A 380 -25.09 6.79 4.09
N LEU A 381 -25.27 6.55 5.40
CA LEU A 381 -26.54 6.77 6.10
C LEU A 381 -26.92 8.26 6.10
N ASN A 382 -25.94 9.15 6.29
CA ASN A 382 -26.14 10.60 6.20
C ASN A 382 -26.51 11.03 4.78
N ALA A 383 -25.84 10.46 3.76
CA ALA A 383 -26.16 10.71 2.35
C ALA A 383 -27.56 10.19 1.95
N MET A 384 -28.04 9.13 2.61
CA MET A 384 -29.42 8.63 2.48
C MET A 384 -30.43 9.41 3.34
N LEU A 385 -30.00 10.47 4.03
CA LEU A 385 -30.81 11.31 4.91
C LEU A 385 -31.42 10.58 6.12
N ILE A 386 -30.91 9.38 6.46
CA ILE A 386 -31.39 8.57 7.60
C ILE A 386 -30.88 9.14 8.93
N ILE A 387 -29.62 9.59 8.97
CA ILE A 387 -29.00 10.20 10.15
C ILE A 387 -28.55 11.63 9.83
N GLN A 388 -28.38 12.45 10.87
CA GLN A 388 -27.98 13.85 10.77
C GLN A 388 -26.55 14.05 11.30
N THR A 389 -25.58 13.42 10.67
CA THR A 389 -24.17 13.48 11.11
C THR A 389 -23.31 14.21 10.09
N GLN A 390 -22.07 14.55 10.46
CA GLN A 390 -21.11 15.12 9.52
C GLN A 390 -20.47 14.03 8.65
N TYR A 391 -19.96 14.41 7.47
CA TYR A 391 -19.15 13.53 6.64
C TYR A 391 -17.77 13.35 7.28
N ILE A 392 -17.44 12.14 7.72
CA ILE A 392 -16.22 11.83 8.45
C ILE A 392 -15.32 10.82 7.73
N ILE A 393 -15.69 10.35 6.54
CA ILE A 393 -14.92 9.34 5.78
C ILE A 393 -13.48 9.77 5.51
N THR A 394 -13.24 11.05 5.25
CA THR A 394 -11.91 11.57 4.92
C THR A 394 -10.93 11.37 6.09
N TYR A 395 -11.39 11.59 7.32
CA TYR A 395 -10.61 11.34 8.54
C TYR A 395 -10.37 9.84 8.74
N GLY A 396 -11.40 9.01 8.51
CA GLY A 396 -11.29 7.55 8.55
C GLY A 396 -10.33 6.98 7.51
N PHE A 397 -10.25 7.63 6.35
CA PHE A 397 -9.32 7.25 5.29
C PHE A 397 -7.89 7.67 5.63
N LEU A 398 -7.66 8.87 6.17
CA LEU A 398 -6.35 9.25 6.70
C LEU A 398 -5.90 8.28 7.80
N PHE A 399 -6.78 7.94 8.73
CA PHE A 399 -6.52 6.95 9.78
C PHE A 399 -6.08 5.60 9.19
N TYR A 400 -6.85 5.07 8.25
CA TYR A 400 -6.52 3.85 7.54
C TYR A 400 -5.15 3.93 6.89
N VAL A 401 -4.86 5.03 6.19
CA VAL A 401 -3.61 5.21 5.46
C VAL A 401 -2.41 5.24 6.40
N CYS A 402 -2.44 6.06 7.44
CA CYS A 402 -1.37 6.13 8.43
C CYS A 402 -1.11 4.76 9.07
N PHE A 403 -2.18 4.09 9.49
CA PHE A 403 -2.07 2.79 10.15
C PHE A 403 -1.52 1.72 9.21
N GLN A 404 -1.99 1.70 7.96
CA GLN A 404 -1.59 0.70 6.98
C GLN A 404 -0.16 0.89 6.49
N ILE A 405 0.34 2.13 6.41
CA ILE A 405 1.75 2.42 6.11
C ILE A 405 2.66 1.79 7.16
N ILE A 406 2.33 1.97 8.44
CA ILE A 406 3.09 1.40 9.55
C ILE A 406 3.10 -0.13 9.43
N LEU A 407 1.92 -0.74 9.24
CA LEU A 407 1.83 -2.20 9.15
C LEU A 407 2.52 -2.78 7.91
N ASN A 408 2.42 -2.12 6.76
CA ASN A 408 3.11 -2.53 5.52
C ASN A 408 4.63 -2.55 5.72
N ASN A 409 5.18 -1.49 6.31
CA ASN A 409 6.61 -1.42 6.60
C ASN A 409 7.03 -2.51 7.61
N ARG A 410 6.19 -2.80 8.62
CA ARG A 410 6.45 -3.89 9.58
C ARG A 410 6.42 -5.28 8.93
N ILE A 411 5.47 -5.53 8.04
CA ILE A 411 5.37 -6.77 7.25
C ILE A 411 6.59 -6.93 6.35
N GLN A 412 7.03 -5.87 5.67
CA GLN A 412 8.25 -5.89 4.87
C GLN A 412 9.46 -6.26 5.74
N LEU A 413 9.69 -5.52 6.84
CA LEU A 413 10.84 -5.74 7.71
C LEU A 413 10.88 -7.16 8.28
N GLN A 414 9.73 -7.71 8.65
CA GLN A 414 9.65 -9.08 9.14
C GLN A 414 9.97 -10.09 8.04
N THR A 415 9.48 -9.86 6.82
CA THR A 415 9.76 -10.71 5.66
C THR A 415 11.25 -10.67 5.31
N GLU A 416 11.88 -9.49 5.33
CA GLU A 416 13.33 -9.36 5.09
C GLU A 416 14.15 -10.05 6.19
N LYS A 417 13.77 -9.91 7.46
CA LYS A 417 14.44 -10.64 8.56
C LYS A 417 14.35 -12.15 8.40
N GLN A 418 13.19 -12.67 8.00
CA GLN A 418 13.01 -14.10 7.73
C GLN A 418 13.84 -14.58 6.55
N LEU A 419 13.93 -13.76 5.49
CA LEU A 419 14.78 -14.06 4.32
C LEU A 419 16.26 -14.11 4.68
N VAL A 420 16.76 -13.14 5.45
CA VAL A 420 18.16 -13.13 5.91
C VAL A 420 18.44 -14.35 6.78
N LYS A 421 17.55 -14.66 7.74
CA LYS A 421 17.70 -15.85 8.59
C LYS A 421 17.77 -17.13 7.77
N LEU A 422 16.86 -17.29 6.79
CA LEU A 422 16.85 -18.46 5.91
C LEU A 422 18.11 -18.55 5.05
N SER A 423 18.63 -17.42 4.56
CA SER A 423 19.90 -17.36 3.82
C SER A 423 21.07 -17.86 4.68
N THR A 424 21.15 -17.38 5.92
CA THR A 424 22.18 -17.81 6.87
C THR A 424 22.04 -19.30 7.23
N ASP A 425 20.82 -19.80 7.38
CA ASP A 425 20.58 -21.23 7.64
C ASP A 425 21.03 -22.10 6.45
N ILE A 426 20.79 -21.65 5.21
CA ILE A 426 21.27 -22.31 3.99
C ILE A 426 22.80 -22.30 3.93
N GLU A 427 23.45 -21.17 4.19
CA GLU A 427 24.93 -21.07 4.22
C GLU A 427 25.53 -22.04 5.25
N ASN A 428 24.99 -22.07 6.48
CA ASN A 428 25.42 -22.98 7.53
C ASN A 428 25.21 -24.45 7.16
N MET A 429 24.10 -24.79 6.49
CA MET A 429 23.86 -26.15 6.00
C MET A 429 24.85 -26.54 4.91
N THR A 430 25.18 -25.61 4.01
CA THR A 430 26.12 -25.87 2.92
C THR A 430 27.53 -26.13 3.47
N GLU A 431 27.96 -25.38 4.49
CA GLU A 431 29.23 -25.62 5.19
C GLU A 431 29.27 -26.98 5.91
N ARG A 432 28.14 -27.41 6.50
CA ARG A 432 28.05 -28.75 7.12
C ARG A 432 28.15 -29.86 6.08
N ILE A 433 27.52 -29.69 4.91
CA ILE A 433 27.61 -30.65 3.81
C ILE A 433 29.05 -30.74 3.32
N SER A 434 29.73 -29.61 3.08
CA SER A 434 31.12 -29.63 2.62
C SER A 434 32.06 -30.30 3.61
N LYS A 435 31.89 -30.07 4.93
CA LYS A 435 32.65 -30.77 5.97
C LYS A 435 32.41 -32.28 5.95
N LYS A 436 31.15 -32.71 5.76
CA LYS A 436 30.81 -34.14 5.66
C LYS A 436 31.37 -34.78 4.39
N GLU A 437 31.41 -34.06 3.28
CA GLU A 437 32.05 -34.52 2.05
C GLU A 437 33.56 -34.71 2.23
N GLU A 438 34.22 -33.81 2.96
CA GLU A 438 35.63 -33.92 3.33
C GLU A 438 35.89 -35.16 4.21
N GLU A 439 35.13 -35.34 5.30
CA GLU A 439 35.21 -36.53 6.15
C GLU A 439 34.98 -37.85 5.37
N ILE A 440 34.02 -37.86 4.43
CA ILE A 440 33.76 -39.04 3.58
C ILE A 440 34.93 -39.28 2.62
N SER A 441 35.53 -38.23 2.07
CA SER A 441 36.70 -38.33 1.19
C SER A 441 37.90 -38.90 1.93
N GLU A 442 38.13 -38.46 3.16
CA GLU A 442 39.17 -38.98 4.06
C GLU A 442 38.94 -40.48 4.36
N LEU A 443 37.74 -40.84 4.84
CA LEU A 443 37.38 -42.23 5.11
C LEU A 443 37.47 -43.12 3.85
N ARG A 444 37.12 -42.58 2.67
CA ARG A 444 37.25 -43.28 1.39
C ARG A 444 38.72 -43.53 1.04
N ASN A 445 39.59 -42.55 1.29
CA ASN A 445 41.02 -42.70 1.06
C ASN A 445 41.62 -43.72 2.04
N GLU A 446 41.23 -43.71 3.31
CA GLU A 446 41.66 -44.71 4.31
C GLU A 446 41.22 -46.12 3.92
N THR A 447 39.95 -46.30 3.58
CA THR A 447 39.42 -47.60 3.14
C THR A 447 40.07 -48.09 1.85
N PHE A 448 40.35 -47.20 0.90
CA PHE A 448 41.08 -47.55 -0.32
C PHE A 448 42.52 -48.00 -0.01
N GLN A 449 43.22 -47.33 0.92
CA GLN A 449 44.55 -47.77 1.37
C GLN A 449 44.50 -49.15 2.02
N GLN A 450 43.51 -49.41 2.88
CA GLN A 450 43.30 -50.72 3.51
C GLN A 450 42.96 -51.82 2.50
N LEU A 451 42.16 -51.52 1.47
CA LEU A 451 41.86 -52.49 0.41
C LEU A 451 43.12 -52.83 -0.38
N LYS A 452 43.91 -51.83 -0.76
CA LYS A 452 45.16 -52.02 -1.49
C LYS A 452 46.17 -52.85 -0.70
N SER A 453 46.28 -52.64 0.62
CA SER A 453 47.15 -53.46 1.48
C SER A 453 46.66 -54.90 1.56
N LYS A 454 45.34 -55.13 1.69
CA LYS A 454 44.74 -56.47 1.68
C LYS A 454 44.88 -57.18 0.32
N GLU A 455 44.71 -56.49 -0.80
CA GLU A 455 44.92 -57.05 -2.14
C GLU A 455 46.37 -57.51 -2.33
N LYS A 456 47.34 -56.69 -1.89
CA LYS A 456 48.76 -57.04 -1.94
C LYS A 456 49.08 -58.26 -1.07
N LEU A 457 48.45 -58.38 0.12
CA LEU A 457 48.54 -59.57 0.95
C LEU A 457 48.00 -60.81 0.24
N VAL A 458 46.83 -60.72 -0.41
CA VAL A 458 46.24 -61.82 -1.17
C VAL A 458 47.12 -62.22 -2.36
N GLU A 459 47.72 -61.26 -3.07
CA GLU A 459 48.64 -61.54 -4.17
C GLU A 459 49.91 -62.26 -3.68
N ASN A 460 50.47 -61.81 -2.56
CA ASN A 460 51.62 -62.44 -1.93
C ASN A 460 51.29 -63.86 -1.44
N LEU A 461 50.11 -64.08 -0.85
CA LEU A 461 49.64 -65.41 -0.44
C LEU A 461 49.40 -66.35 -1.65
N LYS A 462 48.88 -65.83 -2.77
CA LYS A 462 48.73 -66.61 -4.02
C LYS A 462 50.07 -67.03 -4.61
N LYS A 463 51.11 -66.19 -4.52
CA LYS A 463 52.49 -66.55 -4.90
C LYS A 463 53.05 -67.70 -4.04
N VAL A 464 52.68 -67.76 -2.77
CA VAL A 464 53.04 -68.88 -1.87
C VAL A 464 52.28 -70.17 -2.23
N ALA A 465 51.01 -70.07 -2.62
CA ALA A 465 50.17 -71.24 -2.92
C ALA A 465 50.47 -71.93 -4.27
N SER A 466 51.28 -71.33 -5.15
CA SER A 466 51.47 -71.77 -6.55
C SER A 466 52.76 -72.57 -6.84
N HIS A 467 53.39 -73.16 -5.82
CA HIS A 467 54.58 -74.05 -5.88
C HIS A 467 55.94 -73.35 -6.13
N ASP A 468 56.84 -73.35 -5.14
CA ASP A 468 58.13 -74.08 -5.16
C ASP A 468 58.87 -73.94 -3.80
N GLU A 469 59.56 -74.99 -3.37
CA GLU A 469 60.07 -75.30 -2.02
C GLU A 469 61.17 -74.39 -1.41
N SER A 470 61.24 -73.08 -1.68
CA SER A 470 62.35 -72.26 -1.12
C SER A 470 62.04 -70.87 -0.56
N ILE A 471 60.77 -70.43 -0.52
CA ILE A 471 60.43 -69.23 0.24
C ILE A 471 60.04 -69.66 1.66
N SER A 472 61.01 -69.66 2.57
CA SER A 472 60.74 -69.83 4.00
C SER A 472 59.69 -68.79 4.40
N ILE A 473 58.59 -69.26 4.98
CA ILE A 473 57.54 -68.41 5.59
C ILE A 473 58.18 -67.36 6.51
N GLN A 474 59.37 -67.63 7.07
CA GLN A 474 60.14 -66.69 7.87
C GLN A 474 60.65 -65.46 7.10
N ASN A 475 61.03 -65.59 5.82
CA ASN A 475 61.43 -64.44 4.99
C ASN A 475 60.23 -63.55 4.68
N LEU A 476 59.05 -64.16 4.43
CA LEU A 476 57.81 -63.41 4.22
C LEU A 476 57.33 -62.73 5.51
N ILE A 477 57.48 -63.40 6.67
CA ILE A 477 57.22 -62.80 7.98
C ILE A 477 58.21 -61.66 8.24
N ALA A 478 59.49 -61.80 7.88
CA ALA A 478 60.48 -60.74 8.02
C ALA A 478 60.18 -59.53 7.11
N ASP A 479 59.80 -59.79 5.86
CA ASP A 479 59.38 -58.75 4.92
C ASP A 479 58.11 -58.04 5.43
N LEU A 480 57.07 -58.79 5.82
CA LEU A 480 55.84 -58.23 6.40
C LEU A 480 56.10 -57.45 7.69
N LYS A 481 57.01 -57.92 8.56
CA LYS A 481 57.35 -57.26 9.83
C LYS A 481 58.19 -56.00 9.59
N SER A 482 59.07 -56.00 8.59
CA SER A 482 59.81 -54.81 8.17
C SER A 482 58.91 -53.79 7.46
N GLU A 483 57.92 -54.24 6.69
CA GLU A 483 56.93 -53.40 6.00
C GLU A 483 55.90 -52.83 7.00
N LEU A 484 55.48 -53.60 8.01
CA LEU A 484 54.69 -53.11 9.17
C LEU A 484 55.45 -52.07 10.01
N LEU A 485 56.76 -52.26 10.18
CA LEU A 485 57.63 -51.30 10.85
C LEU A 485 57.75 -50.01 10.02
N GLU A 486 57.94 -50.10 8.71
CA GLU A 486 57.93 -48.93 7.81
C GLU A 486 56.57 -48.21 7.79
N ASP A 487 55.44 -48.92 7.77
CA ASP A 487 54.10 -48.31 7.81
C ASP A 487 53.81 -47.60 9.15
N SER A 488 54.31 -48.14 10.27
CA SER A 488 54.22 -47.48 11.59
C SER A 488 55.05 -46.19 11.67
N GLN A 489 56.22 -46.19 11.04
CA GLN A 489 57.07 -44.99 10.94
C GLN A 489 56.41 -43.94 10.04
N LEU A 490 55.78 -44.38 8.95
CA LEU A 490 55.00 -43.51 8.06
C LEU A 490 53.77 -42.89 8.74
N THR A 491 53.09 -43.61 9.64
CA THR A 491 51.97 -43.06 10.43
C THR A 491 52.44 -42.09 11.51
N LEU A 492 53.56 -42.36 12.17
CA LEU A 492 54.17 -41.41 13.11
C LEU A 492 54.59 -40.11 12.39
N ILE A 493 55.22 -40.23 11.23
CA ILE A 493 55.60 -39.07 10.41
C ILE A 493 54.35 -38.27 9.98
N LYS A 494 53.25 -38.92 9.59
CA LYS A 494 51.98 -38.23 9.25
C LYS A 494 51.37 -37.49 10.44
N ASN A 495 51.35 -38.09 11.63
CA ASN A 495 50.85 -37.42 12.83
C ASN A 495 51.71 -36.21 13.22
N ASP A 496 53.03 -36.30 13.08
CA ASP A 496 53.94 -35.18 13.31
C ASP A 496 53.76 -34.05 12.27
N ILE A 497 53.38 -34.38 11.03
CA ILE A 497 53.04 -33.41 9.97
C ILE A 497 51.81 -32.58 10.35
N GLU A 498 50.79 -33.18 10.98
CA GLU A 498 49.54 -32.49 11.33
C GLU A 498 49.70 -31.55 12.54
N THR A 499 50.47 -31.95 13.56
CA THR A 499 50.68 -31.11 14.77
C THR A 499 51.66 -29.95 14.56
N LEU A 500 52.62 -30.04 13.64
CA LEU A 500 53.70 -29.05 13.50
C LEU A 500 53.46 -27.97 12.43
N ASN A 501 52.38 -28.06 11.63
CA ASN A 501 52.31 -27.30 10.37
C ASN A 501 51.56 -25.98 10.38
N TYR A 502 50.59 -25.75 11.27
CA TYR A 502 49.71 -24.58 11.11
C TYR A 502 50.45 -23.23 11.13
N GLU A 503 51.34 -23.02 12.11
CA GLU A 503 52.10 -21.75 12.19
C GLU A 503 53.14 -21.60 11.08
N PHE A 504 53.81 -22.69 10.70
CA PHE A 504 54.81 -22.66 9.64
C PHE A 504 54.18 -22.37 8.28
N THR A 505 53.08 -23.06 7.95
CA THR A 505 52.35 -22.83 6.69
C THR A 505 51.84 -21.40 6.59
N ARG A 506 51.44 -20.79 7.73
CA ARG A 506 51.08 -19.36 7.76
C ARG A 506 52.27 -18.46 7.43
N ARG A 507 53.39 -18.59 8.14
CA ARG A 507 54.59 -17.76 7.94
C ARG A 507 55.16 -17.88 6.53
N ILE A 508 55.19 -19.08 5.97
CA ILE A 508 55.75 -19.27 4.63
C ILE A 508 54.81 -18.75 3.52
N LYS A 509 53.47 -18.79 3.71
CA LYS A 509 52.52 -18.09 2.81
C LYS A 509 52.63 -16.57 2.91
N GLU A 510 52.94 -16.02 4.09
CA GLU A 510 53.19 -14.59 4.27
C GLU A 510 54.46 -14.13 3.52
N ILE A 511 55.54 -14.91 3.57
CA ILE A 511 56.83 -14.58 2.92
C ILE A 511 56.79 -14.88 1.40
N HIS A 512 56.14 -15.99 1.00
CA HIS A 512 56.07 -16.46 -0.39
C HIS A 512 54.62 -16.75 -0.81
N PRO A 513 53.82 -15.72 -1.13
CA PRO A 513 52.38 -15.87 -1.41
C PRO A 513 52.06 -16.64 -2.70
N ASN A 514 53.03 -16.82 -3.59
CA ASN A 514 52.85 -17.50 -4.89
C ASN A 514 53.08 -19.03 -4.83
N LEU A 515 53.29 -19.60 -3.64
CA LEU A 515 53.43 -21.05 -3.46
C LEU A 515 52.07 -21.74 -3.59
N THR A 516 52.05 -22.85 -4.33
CA THR A 516 50.86 -23.71 -4.42
C THR A 516 50.75 -24.60 -3.18
N ASP A 517 49.58 -25.18 -2.92
CA ASP A 517 49.42 -26.10 -1.79
C ASP A 517 50.36 -27.32 -1.87
N THR A 518 50.66 -27.78 -3.09
CA THR A 518 51.70 -28.80 -3.34
C THR A 518 53.12 -28.33 -2.99
N ASP A 519 53.43 -27.04 -3.18
CA ASP A 519 54.73 -26.50 -2.79
C ASP A 519 54.85 -26.42 -1.28
N LEU A 520 53.78 -25.99 -0.61
CA LEU A 520 53.69 -25.91 0.84
C LEU A 520 53.87 -27.30 1.45
N GLU A 521 53.16 -28.30 0.96
CA GLU A 521 53.30 -29.71 1.36
C GLU A 521 54.75 -30.20 1.25
N ILE A 522 55.48 -29.80 0.21
CA ILE A 522 56.91 -30.17 0.11
C ILE A 522 57.75 -29.37 1.11
N CYS A 523 57.49 -28.08 1.32
CA CYS A 523 58.18 -27.27 2.31
C CYS A 523 58.03 -27.84 3.72
N THR A 524 56.85 -28.35 4.06
CA THR A 524 56.60 -28.98 5.35
C THR A 524 57.44 -30.24 5.53
N TYR A 525 57.55 -31.06 4.48
CA TYR A 525 58.45 -32.23 4.51
C TYR A 525 59.94 -31.85 4.63
N LEU A 526 60.36 -30.77 3.97
CA LEU A 526 61.74 -30.28 4.05
C LEU A 526 62.07 -29.71 5.43
N ARG A 527 61.13 -29.03 6.09
CA ARG A 527 61.27 -28.54 7.46
C ARG A 527 61.53 -29.68 8.44
N MET A 528 60.85 -30.81 8.23
CA MET A 528 61.01 -32.04 9.02
C MET A 528 62.31 -32.81 8.69
N SER A 529 63.20 -32.27 7.85
CA SER A 529 64.45 -32.92 7.44
C SER A 529 64.24 -34.21 6.64
N LEU A 530 63.07 -34.40 6.02
CA LEU A 530 62.80 -35.61 5.26
C LEU A 530 63.64 -35.67 3.97
N GLY A 531 64.26 -36.81 3.77
CA GLY A 531 65.08 -37.10 2.61
C GLY A 531 64.24 -37.23 1.33
N ARG A 532 64.88 -37.09 0.17
CA ARG A 532 64.22 -37.21 -1.14
C ARG A 532 63.50 -38.56 -1.35
N LYS A 533 64.00 -39.64 -0.74
CA LYS A 533 63.40 -40.98 -0.79
C LYS A 533 62.12 -41.06 0.06
N GLU A 534 62.13 -40.46 1.24
CA GLU A 534 61.00 -40.44 2.18
C GLU A 534 59.86 -39.57 1.62
N ILE A 535 60.17 -38.39 1.08
CA ILE A 535 59.19 -37.53 0.42
C ILE A 535 58.55 -38.23 -0.78
N ALA A 536 59.34 -38.96 -1.56
CA ALA A 536 58.85 -39.70 -2.73
C ALA A 536 57.85 -40.79 -2.31
N ARG A 537 58.12 -41.49 -1.20
CA ARG A 537 57.23 -42.51 -0.62
C ARG A 537 55.95 -41.87 -0.07
N LEU A 538 56.05 -40.80 0.71
CA LEU A 538 54.89 -40.09 1.29
C LEU A 538 53.92 -39.55 0.23
N ARG A 539 54.45 -39.05 -0.89
CA ARG A 539 53.66 -38.48 -1.99
C ARG A 539 53.33 -39.46 -3.11
N PHE A 540 53.66 -40.75 -2.94
CA PHE A 540 53.49 -41.80 -3.97
C PHE A 540 54.03 -41.38 -5.35
N THR A 541 55.21 -40.77 -5.38
CA THR A 541 55.83 -40.20 -6.57
C THR A 541 57.27 -40.68 -6.73
N SER A 542 57.90 -40.40 -7.88
CA SER A 542 59.30 -40.77 -8.09
C SER A 542 60.26 -39.80 -7.39
N ILE A 543 61.45 -40.30 -7.01
CA ILE A 543 62.54 -39.45 -6.46
C ILE A 543 62.87 -38.30 -7.43
N GLU A 544 62.74 -38.55 -8.74
CA GLU A 544 62.98 -37.55 -9.78
C GLU A 544 61.93 -36.44 -9.79
N ALA A 545 60.66 -36.77 -9.53
CA ALA A 545 59.59 -35.79 -9.35
C ALA A 545 59.81 -34.92 -8.10
N VAL A 546 60.36 -35.49 -7.02
CA VAL A 546 60.75 -34.72 -5.82
C VAL A 546 61.90 -33.75 -6.13
N LYS A 547 62.93 -34.18 -6.88
CA LYS A 547 64.01 -33.28 -7.32
C LYS A 547 63.48 -32.12 -8.17
N LYS A 548 62.61 -32.42 -9.14
CA LYS A 548 61.97 -31.39 -9.98
C LYS A 548 61.15 -30.41 -9.14
N SER A 549 60.48 -30.90 -8.11
CA SER A 549 59.69 -30.04 -7.21
C SER A 549 60.55 -29.17 -6.29
N ARG A 550 61.67 -29.69 -5.75
CA ARG A 550 62.68 -28.87 -5.04
C ARG A 550 63.29 -27.79 -5.93
N SER A 551 63.55 -28.10 -7.21
CA SER A 551 64.02 -27.12 -8.20
C SER A 551 62.97 -26.03 -8.48
N ARG A 552 61.70 -26.41 -8.62
CA ARG A 552 60.58 -25.45 -8.77
C ARG A 552 60.42 -24.56 -7.54
N LEU A 553 60.51 -25.13 -6.34
CA LEU A 553 60.47 -24.40 -5.07
C LEU A 553 61.55 -23.32 -5.00
N ARG A 554 62.81 -23.66 -5.31
CA ARG A 554 63.90 -22.68 -5.38
C ARG A 554 63.59 -21.51 -6.31
N LYS A 555 63.03 -21.78 -7.49
CA LYS A 555 62.65 -20.74 -8.46
C LYS A 555 61.50 -19.87 -7.95
N ARG A 556 60.49 -20.46 -7.32
CA ARG A 556 59.32 -19.74 -6.77
C ARG A 556 59.67 -18.90 -5.55
N MET A 557 60.64 -19.33 -4.75
CA MET A 557 61.18 -18.60 -3.60
C MET A 557 62.33 -17.64 -3.96
N ASN A 558 62.70 -17.56 -5.24
CA ASN A 558 63.76 -16.71 -5.77
C ASN A 558 65.12 -16.89 -5.05
N LEU A 559 65.49 -18.13 -4.73
CA LEU A 559 66.73 -18.46 -4.02
C LEU A 559 67.90 -18.65 -4.99
N SER A 560 69.08 -18.09 -4.66
CA SER A 560 70.31 -18.35 -5.42
C SER A 560 70.77 -19.82 -5.28
N THR A 561 71.67 -20.25 -6.16
CA THR A 561 72.27 -21.59 -6.14
C THR A 561 73.05 -21.88 -4.86
N ASP A 562 73.48 -20.82 -4.17
CA ASP A 562 74.42 -20.87 -3.05
C ASP A 562 73.71 -21.04 -1.70
N VAL A 563 72.40 -20.76 -1.65
CA VAL A 563 71.57 -20.94 -0.46
C VAL A 563 71.09 -22.39 -0.37
N ASN A 564 71.25 -23.04 0.77
CA ASN A 564 70.66 -24.37 1.00
C ASN A 564 69.14 -24.24 1.25
N LEU A 565 68.33 -24.79 0.32
CA LEU A 565 66.86 -24.76 0.39
C LEU A 565 66.31 -25.29 1.72
N GLU A 566 66.93 -26.32 2.29
CA GLU A 566 66.44 -26.98 3.50
C GLU A 566 66.73 -26.15 4.75
N GLU A 567 67.90 -25.53 4.80
CA GLU A 567 68.31 -24.62 5.86
C GLU A 567 67.47 -23.33 5.85
N TYR A 568 67.22 -22.79 4.65
CA TYR A 568 66.31 -21.67 4.47
C TYR A 568 64.90 -21.97 4.99
N ILE A 569 64.34 -23.12 4.64
CA ILE A 569 63.00 -23.53 5.08
C ILE A 569 62.93 -23.76 6.59
N LYS A 570 64.00 -24.26 7.22
CA LYS A 570 64.09 -24.41 8.68
C LYS A 570 64.22 -23.08 9.43
N SER A 571 64.74 -22.04 8.77
CA SER A 571 64.93 -20.71 9.38
C SER A 571 63.67 -19.85 9.48
N ILE A 572 62.61 -20.23 8.75
CA ILE A 572 61.27 -19.60 8.77
C ILE A 572 60.47 -20.15 9.96
#